data_AF-A0A7L8SPT6-F1
#
_entry.id   AF-A0A7L8SPT6-F1
#
_cell.length_a   1.000
_cell.length_b   1.000
_cell.length_c   1.000
_cell.angle_alpha   90.00
_cell.angle_beta   90.00
_cell.angle_gamma   90.00
#
_symmetry.space_group_name_H-M   'P 1'
#
loop_
_entity.id
_entity.type
_entity.pdbx_description
1 polymer ?
#
loop_
_entity_poly.entity_id
_entity_poly.type
_entity_poly.pdbx_seq_one_letter_code
_entity_poly.pdbx_strand_id
1 'polypeptide(L)' 'MRYLFNVFGHTLRVEMTDARWRSHWVGADGKLGPAQLAIPPDVAPTDLAQYLYDIYHENATPTNGDVFEIGAK' A
#
# COMPACT_ATOMS: atom_id res chain seq x y z
N MET A 1 -4.53 12.03 5.51
CA MET A 1 -3.32 11.95 4.68
C MET A 1 -3.42 10.72 3.80
N ARG A 2 -3.05 10.80 2.52
CA ARG A 2 -3.12 9.67 1.59
C ARG A 2 -1.75 9.41 0.96
N TYR A 3 -1.42 8.14 0.84
CA TYR A 3 -0.20 7.61 0.24
C TYR A 3 -0.55 6.62 -0.88
N LEU A 4 0.27 6.61 -1.92
CA LEU A 4 0.21 5.65 -3.01
C LEU A 4 1.52 4.88 -3.03
N PHE A 5 1.42 3.56 -3.07
CA PHE A 5 2.55 2.66 -3.15
C PHE A 5 2.46 1.83 -4.42
N ASN A 6 3.61 1.59 -5.04
CA ASN A 6 3.79 0.41 -5.87
C ASN A 6 4.11 -0.75 -4.92
N VAL A 7 3.30 -1.80 -4.96
CA VAL A 7 3.48 -3.04 -4.20
C VAL A 7 3.69 -4.16 -5.22
N PHE A 8 4.96 -4.48 -5.51
CA PHE A 8 5.34 -5.52 -6.48
C PHE A 8 4.63 -5.40 -7.83
N GLY A 9 4.49 -4.18 -8.35
CA GLY A 9 3.85 -3.88 -9.64
C GLY A 9 2.36 -3.52 -9.55
N HIS A 10 1.76 -3.57 -8.37
CA HIS A 10 0.36 -3.19 -8.15
C HIS A 10 0.24 -1.87 -7.38
N THR A 11 -0.68 -1.01 -7.77
CA THR A 11 -0.89 0.26 -7.06
C THR A 11 -1.81 0.07 -5.85
N LEU A 12 -1.29 0.37 -4.66
CA LEU A 12 -2.05 0.39 -3.42
C LEU A 12 -2.20 1.82 -2.91
N ARG A 13 -3.43 2.24 -2.66
CA ARG A 13 -3.74 3.47 -1.93
C ARG A 13 -3.89 3.15 -0.45
N VAL A 14 -3.18 3.88 0.39
CA VAL A 14 -3.30 3.81 1.85
C VAL A 14 -3.65 5.18 2.40
N GLU A 15 -4.66 5.28 3.24
CA GLU A 15 -5.10 6.55 3.83
C GLU A 15 -5.45 6.41 5.31
N MET A 16 -5.09 7.43 6.08
CA MET A 16 -5.47 7.53 7.50
C MET A 16 -6.82 8.24 7.61
N THR A 17 -7.81 7.54 8.16
CA THR A 17 -9.17 8.05 8.44
C THR A 17 -9.60 7.61 9.84
N ASP A 18 -10.04 8.54 10.68
CA ASP A 18 -10.51 8.25 12.06
C ASP A 18 -9.50 7.42 12.89
N ALA A 19 -8.21 7.79 12.81
CA ALA A 19 -7.10 7.07 13.44
C ALA A 19 -6.98 5.59 13.04
N ARG A 20 -7.45 5.23 11.83
CA ARG A 20 -7.29 3.90 11.24
C ARG A 20 -6.81 4.01 9.81
N TRP A 21 -5.93 3.10 9.43
CA TRP A 21 -5.55 2.93 8.05
C TRP A 21 -6.67 2.27 7.25
N ARG A 22 -6.91 2.78 6.04
CA ARG A 22 -7.73 2.15 5.01
C ARG A 22 -6.88 1.92 3.78
N SER A 23 -7.02 0.76 3.18
CA SER A 23 -6.22 0.32 2.04
C SER A 23 -7.10 -0.12 0.88
N HIS A 24 -6.78 0.38 -0.31
CA HIS A 24 -7.52 0.08 -1.52
C HIS A 24 -6.57 -0.22 -2.69
N TRP A 25 -6.78 -1.33 -3.38
CA TRP A 25 -6.12 -1.59 -4.66
C TRP A 25 -6.67 -0.64 -5.71
N VAL A 26 -5.79 -0.04 -6.51
CA VAL A 26 -6.16 0.84 -7.62
C VAL A 26 -6.06 0.04 -8.91
N GLY A 27 -7.21 -0.20 -9.55
CA GLY A 27 -7.26 -0.86 -10.86
C GLY A 27 -6.68 0.01 -11.97
N ALA A 28 -6.37 -0.60 -13.12
CA ALA A 28 -5.89 0.12 -14.30
C ALA A 28 -6.90 1.16 -14.83
N ASP A 29 -8.19 0.96 -14.54
CA ASP A 29 -9.28 1.90 -14.84
C ASP A 29 -9.48 2.98 -13.76
N GLY A 30 -8.60 3.03 -12.76
CA GLY A 30 -8.64 3.96 -11.63
C GLY A 30 -9.66 3.60 -10.54
N LYS A 31 -10.40 2.49 -10.68
CA LYS A 31 -11.36 2.07 -9.65
C LYS A 31 -10.65 1.56 -8.40
N LEU A 32 -11.30 1.73 -7.25
CA LEU A 32 -10.81 1.28 -5.96
C LEU A 32 -11.47 -0.05 -5.58
N GLY A 33 -10.66 -1.07 -5.35
CA GLY A 33 -11.07 -2.33 -4.73
C GLY A 33 -10.56 -2.40 -3.28
N PRO A 34 -11.25 -3.11 -2.36
CA PRO A 34 -10.75 -3.28 -1.00
C PRO A 34 -9.46 -4.12 -1.02
N ALA A 35 -8.40 -3.61 -0.37
CA ALA A 35 -7.27 -4.46 0.01
C ALA A 35 -7.61 -5.06 1.37
N GLN A 36 -7.71 -6.39 1.44
CA GLN A 36 -7.96 -7.14 2.67
C GLN A 36 -6.69 -7.12 3.55
N LEU A 37 -6.33 -5.94 4.04
CA LEU A 37 -5.11 -5.65 4.78
C LEU A 37 -5.47 -4.88 6.05
N ALA A 38 -5.00 -5.36 7.20
CA ALA A 38 -5.18 -4.70 8.47
C ALA A 38 -3.85 -4.06 8.90
N ILE A 39 -3.69 -2.76 8.63
CA ILE A 39 -2.50 -2.02 9.06
C ILE A 39 -2.75 -1.47 10.48
N PRO A 40 -1.88 -1.79 11.47
CA PRO A 40 -1.98 -1.23 12.81
C PRO A 40 -1.91 0.31 12.80
N PRO A 41 -2.72 1.01 13.62
CA PRO A 41 -2.83 2.47 13.57
C PRO A 41 -1.56 3.20 14.02
N ASP A 42 -0.67 2.51 14.73
CA ASP A 42 0.63 2.97 15.23
C ASP A 42 1.77 2.83 14.22
N VAL A 43 1.54 2.17 13.07
CA VAL A 43 2.52 2.16 11.97
C VAL A 43 2.69 3.59 11.46
N ALA A 44 3.92 4.12 11.56
CA ALA A 44 4.22 5.45 11.07
C ALA A 44 4.18 5.47 9.53
N PRO A 45 3.84 6.61 8.91
CA PRO A 45 3.79 6.69 7.45
C PRO A 45 5.10 6.31 6.75
N THR A 46 6.25 6.59 7.38
CA THR A 46 7.58 6.23 6.88
C THR A 46 7.83 4.73 6.86
N ASP A 47 7.11 3.97 7.69
CA ASP A 47 7.27 2.53 7.85
C ASP A 47 6.28 1.74 6.99
N LEU A 48 5.33 2.42 6.33
CA LEU A 48 4.31 1.78 5.49
C LEU A 48 4.92 0.97 4.36
N ALA A 49 5.97 1.46 3.69
CA ALA A 49 6.61 0.72 2.60
C ALA A 49 7.18 -0.62 3.09
N GLN A 50 7.90 -0.62 4.21
CA GLN A 50 8.45 -1.83 4.82
C GLN A 50 7.33 -2.76 5.28
N TYR A 51 6.31 -2.23 5.96
CA TYR A 51 5.16 -3.03 6.40
C TYR A 51 4.47 -3.73 5.23
N LEU A 52 4.26 -3.02 4.11
CA LEU A 52 3.67 -3.59 2.91
C LEU A 52 4.58 -4.62 2.24
N TYR A 53 5.89 -4.40 2.24
CA TYR A 53 6.86 -5.38 1.77
C TYR A 53 6.74 -6.68 2.57
N ASP A 54 6.78 -6.60 3.90
CA ASP A 54 6.75 -7.78 4.78
C ASP A 54 5.47 -8.60 4.58
N ILE A 55 4.32 -7.95 4.41
CA ILE A 55 3.03 -8.63 4.20
C ILE A 55 2.91 -9.25 2.80
N TYR A 56 3.45 -8.60 1.77
CA TYR A 56 3.23 -8.99 0.37
C TYR A 56 4.45 -9.59 -0.33
N HIS A 57 5.57 -9.84 0.35
CA HIS A 57 6.81 -10.30 -0.28
C HIS A 57 6.68 -11.57 -1.12
N GLU A 58 5.69 -12.42 -0.84
CA GLU A 58 5.38 -13.61 -1.66
C GLU A 58 4.91 -13.27 -3.08
N ASN A 59 4.42 -12.04 -3.32
CA ASN A 59 4.03 -11.54 -4.64
C ASN A 59 5.20 -10.97 -5.43
N ALA A 60 6.41 -10.92 -4.85
CA ALA A 60 7.58 -10.40 -5.54
C ALA A 60 7.89 -11.22 -6.80
N THR A 61 8.21 -10.52 -7.89
CA THR A 61 8.64 -11.13 -9.15
C THR A 61 10.03 -10.62 -9.52
N PRO A 62 10.78 -11.31 -10.39
CA PRO A 62 12.08 -10.82 -10.84
C PRO A 62 12.05 -9.40 -11.45
N THR A 63 10.91 -8.98 -12.00
CA THR A 63 10.73 -7.66 -12.61
C THR A 63 10.06 -6.63 -11.69
N ASN A 64 9.38 -7.08 -10.63
CA ASN A 64 8.78 -6.22 -9.61
C ASN A 64 9.10 -6.82 -8.24
N GLY A 65 10.27 -6.50 -7.72
CA GLY A 65 10.81 -7.09 -6.49
C GLY A 65 10.81 -6.18 -5.28
N ASP A 66 10.11 -5.04 -5.35
CA ASP A 66 10.18 -4.02 -4.30
C ASP A 66 8.82 -3.33 -4.05
N VAL A 67 8.75 -2.62 -2.93
CA VAL A 67 7.63 -1.79 -2.52
C VAL A 67 8.13 -0.37 -2.24
N PHE A 68 7.56 0.62 -2.94
CA PHE A 68 7.98 2.02 -2.81
C PHE A 68 6.83 2.99 -2.99
N GLU A 69 6.95 4.15 -2.35
CA GLU A 69 5.98 5.22 -2.49
C GLU A 69 6.07 5.84 -3.89
N ILE A 70 4.92 5.98 -4.55
CA ILE A 70 4.78 6.62 -5.86
C ILE A 70 4.02 7.96 -5.79
N GLY A 71 3.61 8.37 -4.59
CA GLY A 71 3.19 9.73 -4.28
C GLY A 71 2.31 9.86 -3.02
N ALA A 72 2.46 10.98 -2.30
CA ALA A 72 1.58 11.38 -1.21
C ALA A 72 0.73 12.61 -1.59
N LYS A 73 -0.51 12.66 -1.09
CA LYS A 73 -1.40 13.83 -1.18
C LYS A 73 -2.22 14.04 0.09
#